data_AF-A0A338P6F1-F1
#
_entry.id   AF-A0A338P6F1-F1
#
_cell.length_a   1.000
_cell.length_b   1.000
_cell.length_c   1.000
_cell.angle_alpha   90.00
_cell.angle_beta   90.00
_cell.angle_gamma   90.00
#
_symmetry.space_group_name_H-M   'P 1'
#
loop_
_entity.id
_entity.type
_entity.pdbx_description
1 polymer ?
#
loop_
_entity_poly.entity_id
_entity_poly.type
_entity_poly.pdbx_seq_one_letter_code
_entity_poly.pdbx_strand_id
1 'polypeptide(L)' 'MDTKWVTSELAWTSHPESGWEEVSGYDEAMNPIRTYQVCNVRESSQNNWLRTGFIWRREVQRVYVELKFTVRDCNSIPN' A
#
# COMPACT_ATOMS: atom_id res chain seq x y z
N MET A 1 -0.96 -13.15 -6.46
CA MET A 1 -1.06 -11.72 -6.82
C MET A 1 0.25 -11.10 -6.41
N ASP A 2 0.87 -10.35 -7.31
CA ASP A 2 2.11 -9.62 -7.06
C ASP A 2 1.92 -8.19 -7.55
N THR A 3 2.07 -7.20 -6.67
CA THR A 3 1.88 -5.79 -7.00
C THR A 3 3.00 -5.25 -7.88
N LYS A 4 4.20 -5.86 -7.85
CA LYS A 4 5.35 -5.43 -8.66
C LYS A 4 5.15 -5.69 -10.16
N TRP A 5 4.21 -6.55 -10.55
CA TRP A 5 3.92 -6.84 -11.96
C TRP A 5 3.04 -5.79 -12.63
N VAL A 6 2.48 -4.85 -11.86
CA VAL A 6 1.59 -3.82 -12.39
C VAL A 6 2.41 -2.65 -12.95
N THR A 7 2.25 -2.40 -14.24
CA THR A 7 2.96 -1.33 -14.97
C THR A 7 2.16 -0.04 -15.11
N SER A 8 0.87 -0.06 -14.76
CA SER A 8 -0.02 1.11 -14.79
C SER A 8 -0.42 1.54 -13.37
N GLU A 9 -1.61 1.15 -12.91
CA GLU A 9 -2.18 1.49 -11.61
C GLU A 9 -2.73 0.22 -10.93
N LEU A 10 -2.62 0.18 -9.60
CA LEU A 10 -3.19 -0.89 -8.78
C LEU A 10 -4.70 -0.71 -8.63
N ALA A 11 -5.16 0.55 -8.52
CA ALA A 11 -6.57 0.92 -8.39
C ALA A 11 -7.31 0.15 -7.27
N TRP A 12 -6.64 -0.06 -6.15
CA TRP A 12 -7.26 -0.60 -4.94
C TRP A 12 -8.21 0.41 -4.32
N THR A 13 -9.19 -0.09 -3.57
CA THR A 13 -10.20 0.77 -2.94
C THR A 13 -9.65 1.32 -1.62
N SER A 14 -9.47 2.64 -1.54
CA SER A 14 -9.15 3.39 -0.32
C SER A 14 -10.43 3.85 0.40
N HIS A 15 -10.46 3.77 1.73
CA HIS A 15 -11.54 4.34 2.53
C HIS A 15 -11.03 4.88 3.88
N PRO A 16 -11.20 6.18 4.18
CA PRO A 16 -11.66 7.23 3.27
C PRO A 16 -10.65 7.48 2.13
N GLU A 17 -11.07 8.20 1.08
CA GLU A 17 -10.19 8.59 -0.02
C GLU A 17 -9.05 9.52 0.44
N SER A 18 -9.21 10.22 1.56
CA SER A 18 -8.17 11.04 2.18
C SER A 18 -7.10 10.24 2.92
N GLY A 19 -7.21 8.91 2.99
CA GLY A 19 -6.29 8.04 3.70
C GLY A 19 -5.15 7.55 2.82
N TRP A 20 -5.32 6.34 2.29
CA TRP A 20 -4.30 5.71 1.44
C TRP A 20 -4.34 6.28 0.03
N GLU A 21 -3.19 6.76 -0.45
CA GLU A 21 -3.01 7.22 -1.83
C GLU A 21 -2.04 6.32 -2.60
N GLU A 22 -2.31 6.13 -3.89
CA GLU A 22 -1.45 5.34 -4.78
C GLU A 22 -0.34 6.22 -5.37
N VAL A 23 0.91 5.82 -5.16
CA VAL A 23 2.09 6.57 -5.60
C VAL A 23 3.10 5.69 -6.32
N SER A 24 3.84 6.29 -7.25
CA SER A 24 4.99 5.62 -7.89
C SER A 24 6.16 5.60 -6.91
N GLY A 25 6.76 4.42 -6.73
CA GLY A 25 7.94 4.20 -5.90
C GLY A 25 8.97 3.32 -6.60
N TYR A 26 9.99 2.92 -5.84
CA TYR A 26 11.04 2.01 -6.32
C TYR A 26 11.17 0.82 -5.38
N ASP A 27 11.47 -0.34 -5.93
CA ASP A 27 11.85 -1.50 -5.13
C ASP A 27 13.34 -1.52 -4.80
N GLU A 28 13.80 -2.57 -4.11
CA GLU A 28 15.20 -2.70 -3.69
C GLU A 28 16.20 -2.78 -4.85
N ALA A 29 15.71 -3.16 -6.04
CA ALA A 29 16.48 -3.23 -7.27
C ALA A 29 16.32 -1.98 -8.15
N MET A 30 15.72 -0.90 -7.61
CA MET A 30 15.44 0.35 -8.32
C MET A 30 14.47 0.20 -9.51
N ASN A 31 13.63 -0.84 -9.52
CA ASN A 31 12.57 -0.95 -10.52
C ASN A 31 11.41 -0.02 -10.14
N PRO A 32 10.82 0.72 -11.10
CA PRO A 32 9.62 1.51 -10.85
C PRO A 32 8.44 0.59 -10.53
N ILE A 33 7.76 0.85 -9.43
CA ILE A 33 6.60 0.06 -8.97
C ILE A 33 5.48 0.98 -8.47
N ARG A 34 4.26 0.44 -8.39
CA ARG A 34 3.11 1.10 -7.75
C ARG A 34 3.03 0.70 -6.28
N THR A 35 2.85 1.69 -5.41
CA THR A 35 2.82 1.54 -3.95
C THR A 35 1.67 2.34 -3.36
N TYR A 36 1.33 2.07 -2.10
CA TYR A 36 0.37 2.87 -1.34
C TYR A 36 1.05 3.51 -0.14
N GLN A 37 0.73 4.78 0.12
CA GLN A 37 1.22 5.50 1.28
C GLN A 37 0.06 6.19 2.02
N VAL A 38 0.25 6.43 3.31
CA VAL A 38 -0.64 7.22 4.16
C VAL A 38 0.21 7.95 5.20
N CYS A 39 0.00 9.25 5.40
CA CYS A 39 0.80 10.07 6.31
C CYS A 39 -0.01 11.18 7.01
N ASN A 40 -1.24 10.89 7.39
CA ASN A 40 -2.15 11.82 8.08
C ASN A 40 -1.81 11.97 9.58
N VAL A 41 -0.51 12.13 9.88
CA VAL A 41 0.06 12.09 11.23
C VAL A 41 -0.38 13.24 12.13
N ARG A 42 -0.78 14.37 11.53
CA ARG A 42 -1.26 15.56 12.25
C ARG A 42 -2.77 15.57 12.47
N GLU A 43 -3.49 14.62 11.89
CA GLU A 43 -4.95 14.53 12.02
C GLU A 43 -5.34 13.58 13.14
N SER A 44 -6.40 13.91 13.88
CA SER A 44 -6.95 13.04 14.93
C SER A 44 -7.87 11.96 14.34
N SER A 45 -8.12 10.91 15.12
CA SER A 45 -9.14 9.88 14.83
C SER A 45 -8.98 9.17 13.48
N GLN A 46 -7.74 8.90 13.07
CA GLN A 46 -7.43 8.23 11.81
C GLN A 46 -7.95 6.78 11.76
N ASN A 47 -8.59 6.41 10.65
CA ASN A 47 -9.13 5.08 10.38
C ASN A 47 -9.10 4.78 8.87
N ASN A 48 -7.91 4.55 8.34
CA ASN A 48 -7.65 4.44 6.90
C ASN A 48 -7.53 2.98 6.46
N TRP A 49 -8.51 2.52 5.69
CA TRP A 49 -8.56 1.18 5.09
C TRP A 49 -8.10 1.20 3.65
N LEU A 50 -7.47 0.10 3.23
CA LEU A 50 -7.07 -0.17 1.85
C LEU A 50 -7.45 -1.60 1.51
N ARG A 51 -8.14 -1.80 0.39
CA ARG A 51 -8.64 -3.10 -0.04
C ARG A 51 -8.19 -3.43 -1.45
N THR A 52 -7.52 -4.57 -1.60
CA THR A 52 -7.06 -5.08 -2.90
C THR A 52 -8.22 -5.39 -3.85
N GLY A 53 -7.90 -5.56 -5.13
CA GLY A 53 -8.77 -6.27 -6.06
C GLY A 53 -9.02 -7.72 -5.62
N PHE A 54 -10.02 -8.36 -6.20
CA PHE A 54 -10.35 -9.76 -5.92
C PHE A 54 -9.24 -10.71 -6.41
N ILE A 55 -8.84 -11.66 -5.56
CA ILE A 55 -7.80 -12.66 -5.88
C ILE A 55 -8.45 -14.04 -5.84
N TRP A 56 -8.48 -14.72 -6.99
CA TRP A 56 -9.01 -16.07 -7.11
C TRP A 56 -8.16 -17.08 -6.32
N ARG A 57 -8.77 -17.77 -5.35
CA ARG A 57 -8.09 -18.80 -4.55
C ARG A 57 -7.65 -20.03 -5.35
N ARG A 58 -8.28 -20.30 -6.50
CA ARG A 58 -8.07 -21.54 -7.28
C ARG A 58 -8.23 -22.77 -6.37
N GLU A 59 -7.34 -23.76 -6.44
CA GLU A 59 -7.39 -24.98 -5.62
C GLU A 59 -6.46 -24.94 -4.40
N VAL A 60 -6.00 -23.76 -3.98
CA VAL A 60 -5.08 -23.65 -2.83
C VAL A 60 -5.80 -23.75 -1.49
N GLN A 61 -5.18 -24.43 -0.53
CA GLN A 61 -5.71 -24.61 0.83
C GLN A 61 -5.13 -23.60 1.83
N ARG A 62 -3.96 -23.02 1.53
CA ARG A 62 -3.29 -22.02 2.37
C ARG A 62 -2.79 -20.87 1.51
N VAL A 63 -2.96 -19.66 2.01
CA VAL A 63 -2.47 -18.43 1.39
C VAL A 63 -1.40 -17.82 2.28
N TYR A 64 -0.31 -17.35 1.68
CA TYR A 64 0.72 -16.57 2.33
C TYR A 64 0.70 -15.16 1.74
N VAL A 65 0.99 -14.16 2.57
CA VAL A 65 1.07 -12.76 2.16
C VAL A 65 2.43 -12.25 2.58
N GLU A 66 3.24 -11.81 1.60
CA GLU A 66 4.47 -11.08 1.85
C GLU A 66 4.17 -9.58 1.71
N LEU A 67 4.60 -8.78 2.68
CA LEU A 67 4.46 -7.33 2.67
C LEU A 67 5.84 -6.69 2.76
N LYS A 68 6.12 -5.76 1.86
CA LYS A 68 7.29 -4.88 1.89
C LYS A 68 6.78 -3.46 2.11
N PHE A 69 7.24 -2.81 3.18
CA PHE A 69 6.79 -1.47 3.56
C PHE A 69 7.91 -0.72 4.27
N THR A 70 7.79 0.61 4.26
CA THR A 70 8.65 1.52 5.03
C THR A 70 7.78 2.27 6.03
N VAL A 71 8.30 2.50 7.23
CA VAL A 71 7.65 3.32 8.25
C VAL A 71 8.56 4.52 8.54
N ARG A 72 8.00 5.73 8.46
CA ARG A 72 8.72 6.93 8.88
C ARG A 72 8.65 7.06 10.40
N ASP A 73 9.81 7.28 11.03
CA ASP A 73 9.89 7.51 12.48
C ASP A 73 9.15 8.80 12.86
N CYS A 74 8.26 8.73 13.86
CA CYS A 74 7.52 9.87 14.39
C CYS A 74 8.46 11.01 14.85
N ASN A 75 9.61 10.69 15.43
CA ASN A 75 10.58 11.69 15.90
C ASN A 75 11.23 12.48 14.75
N SER A 76 11.18 11.93 13.52
CA SER A 76 11.72 12.56 12.31
C SER A 76 10.71 13.50 11.62
N ILE A 77 9.51 13.65 12.19
CA ILE A 77 8.45 14.50 11.64
C ILE A 77 8.51 15.83 12.40
N PRO A 78 8.94 16.93 11.77
CA PRO A 78 8.92 18.25 12.41
C PRO A 78 7.48 18.63 12.77
N ASN A 79 7.31 19.30 13.92
CA ASN A 79 6.01 19.84 14.33
C ASN A 79 5.50 20.84 13.29
#